data_AF-A0A562J5Z3-F1
#
_entry.id   AF-A0A562J5Z3-F1
#
_cell.length_a   1.000
_cell.length_b   1.000
_cell.length_c   1.000
_cell.angle_alpha   90.00
_cell.angle_beta   90.00
_cell.angle_gamma   90.00
#
_symmetry.space_group_name_H-M   'P 1'
#
loop_
_entity.id
_entity.type
_entity.pdbx_description
1 polymer ?
#
loop_
_entity_poly.entity_id
_entity_poly.type
_entity_poly.pdbx_seq_one_letter_code
_entity_poly.pdbx_strand_id
1 'polypeptide(L)'
;MWKHVIPIEEGKFSYDVPLFYGKGLHKLEILVPDKERENYYQTATTLLIDNESDRTMSPIEYSKTYEERGVTLEYPQYGGEKSDGTFSVKGKIDPKAEFGTETTHIYITTKKGEDEALDVIPVEDFAFDDSFFLRFGPGMYEVTLSVPEIKEENSDYFRFYGFAKFEIESTGEDKRDLLPSRGVQSDAQPIADLARELTEGKSSDREKAKAVYDYVAKTISYDVEKLETDDFNWDDSALKTLDSKTGVCQDYSYLAIALLRASNMEARFVEGTAFSGFWPQRHAWVEVKVNGSWLTMDPTWGAGYIKDDKFVAAFNEKYFDPNKEEFEKTHNRTGVSY
;
A
#
# COMPACT_ATOMS: atom_id res chain seq x y z
N MET A 1 22.03 -1.53 21.05
CA MET A 1 22.24 -2.97 21.28
C MET A 1 21.07 -3.68 20.60
N TRP A 2 21.35 -4.43 19.53
CA TRP A 2 20.34 -5.20 18.81
C TRP A 2 19.98 -6.46 19.60
N LYS A 3 18.72 -6.87 19.52
CA LYS A 3 18.21 -8.11 20.13
C LYS A 3 17.29 -8.79 19.13
N HIS A 4 17.34 -10.12 19.11
CA HIS A 4 16.47 -10.95 18.31
C HIS A 4 16.06 -12.16 19.12
N VAL A 5 14.76 -12.48 19.08
CA VAL A 5 14.20 -13.63 19.76
C VAL A 5 14.13 -14.77 18.75
N ILE A 6 14.67 -15.92 19.12
CA ILE A 6 14.70 -17.11 18.28
C ILE A 6 13.73 -18.12 18.90
N PRO A 7 12.67 -18.54 18.18
CA PRO A 7 11.78 -19.57 18.68
C PRO A 7 12.53 -20.90 18.84
N ILE A 8 12.13 -21.67 19.84
CA ILE A 8 12.64 -23.03 20.05
C ILE A 8 11.62 -24.01 19.46
N GLU A 9 12.03 -24.69 18.39
CA GLU A 9 11.23 -25.70 17.72
C GLU A 9 11.72 -27.09 18.11
N GLU A 10 10.85 -27.91 18.68
CA GLU A 10 11.17 -29.27 19.13
C GLU A 10 12.43 -29.36 20.02
N GLY A 11 12.65 -28.32 20.84
CA GLY A 11 13.81 -28.23 21.74
C GLY A 11 15.12 -27.82 21.05
N LYS A 12 15.08 -27.37 19.80
CA LYS A 12 16.24 -26.92 19.02
C LYS A 12 16.01 -25.50 18.50
N PHE A 13 17.11 -24.82 18.19
CA PHE A 13 17.09 -23.52 17.51
C PHE A 13 18.30 -23.41 16.58
N SER A 14 18.16 -22.64 15.52
CA SER A 14 19.24 -22.28 14.60
C SER A 14 18.95 -20.89 14.06
N TYR A 15 19.98 -20.06 13.96
CA TYR A 15 19.85 -18.70 13.45
C TYR A 15 21.20 -18.20 12.95
N ASP A 16 21.22 -17.70 11.71
CA ASP A 16 22.38 -17.03 11.14
C ASP A 16 22.45 -15.61 11.69
N VAL A 17 23.46 -15.33 12.54
CA VAL A 17 23.60 -14.02 13.18
C VAL A 17 24.30 -13.04 12.23
N PRO A 18 23.59 -12.01 11.72
CA PRO A 18 24.23 -10.96 10.92
C PRO A 18 25.19 -10.09 11.76
N LEU A 19 26.38 -9.83 11.24
CA LEU A 19 27.37 -8.95 11.86
C LEU A 19 27.24 -7.53 11.28
N PHE A 20 26.34 -6.73 11.85
CA PHE A 20 25.89 -5.44 11.30
C PHE A 20 26.97 -4.35 11.17
N TYR A 21 27.94 -4.32 12.08
CA TYR A 21 28.77 -3.13 12.31
C TYR A 21 30.11 -3.14 11.55
N GLY A 22 30.26 -3.99 10.52
CA GLY A 22 31.49 -4.08 9.75
C GLY A 22 32.67 -4.63 10.55
N LYS A 23 33.88 -4.22 10.17
CA LYS A 23 35.11 -4.83 10.64
C LYS A 23 35.40 -4.55 12.11
N GLY A 24 35.87 -5.56 12.84
CA GLY A 24 36.33 -5.43 14.22
C GLY A 24 35.76 -6.50 15.15
N LEU A 25 35.97 -6.34 16.45
CA LEU A 25 35.54 -7.30 17.47
C LEU A 25 34.09 -7.04 17.90
N HIS A 26 33.20 -8.00 17.63
CA HIS A 26 31.79 -7.98 18.01
C HIS A 26 31.57 -8.86 19.24
N LYS A 27 30.66 -8.43 20.12
CA LYS A 27 30.20 -9.21 21.27
C LYS A 27 28.77 -9.68 21.02
N LEU A 28 28.57 -11.00 20.96
CA LEU A 28 27.26 -11.64 20.89
C LEU A 28 26.93 -12.24 22.25
N GLU A 29 25.80 -11.86 22.83
CA GLU A 29 25.28 -12.43 24.08
C GLU A 29 24.06 -13.30 23.76
N ILE A 30 24.13 -14.58 24.13
CA ILE A 30 22.99 -15.50 24.04
C ILE A 30 22.27 -15.45 25.38
N LEU A 31 21.01 -15.04 25.35
CA LEU A 31 20.17 -14.91 26.54
C LEU A 31 19.13 -16.03 26.57
N VAL A 32 18.80 -16.51 27.76
CA VAL A 32 17.73 -17.49 27.99
C VAL A 32 16.69 -16.92 28.98
N PRO A 33 15.41 -17.29 28.87
CA PRO A 33 14.37 -16.81 29.78
C PRO A 33 14.70 -17.09 31.25
N ASP A 34 14.43 -16.12 32.12
CA ASP A 34 14.52 -16.26 33.57
C ASP A 34 13.34 -17.09 34.08
N LYS A 35 13.60 -18.07 34.95
CA LYS A 35 12.57 -18.98 35.46
C LYS A 35 11.65 -18.35 36.51
N GLU A 36 12.09 -17.29 37.16
CA GLU A 36 11.39 -16.68 38.30
C GLU A 36 10.71 -15.36 37.94
N ARG A 37 11.13 -14.72 36.85
CA ARG A 37 10.66 -13.38 36.44
C ARG A 37 10.20 -13.38 35.00
N GLU A 38 8.92 -13.10 34.78
CA GLU A 38 8.38 -12.88 33.44
C GLU A 38 9.10 -11.73 32.72
N ASN A 39 9.38 -11.90 31.43
CA ASN A 39 10.07 -10.92 30.58
C ASN A 39 11.50 -10.55 31.02
N TYR A 40 12.14 -11.35 31.89
CA TYR A 40 13.56 -11.23 32.19
C TYR A 40 14.35 -12.35 31.53
N TYR A 41 15.61 -12.05 31.22
CA TYR A 41 16.53 -12.98 30.58
C TYR A 41 17.87 -12.99 31.29
N GLN A 42 18.53 -14.15 31.29
CA GLN A 42 19.86 -14.36 31.85
C GLN A 42 20.85 -14.70 30.73
N THR A 43 22.08 -14.22 30.83
CA THR A 43 23.13 -14.55 29.85
C THR A 43 23.54 -16.01 30.00
N ALA A 44 23.25 -16.81 28.98
CA ALA A 44 23.69 -18.20 28.89
C ALA A 44 25.15 -18.30 28.43
N THR A 45 25.54 -17.52 27.42
CA THR A 45 26.93 -17.43 26.96
C THR A 45 27.23 -16.10 26.27
N THR A 46 28.51 -15.80 26.11
CA THR A 46 29.01 -14.65 25.34
C THR A 46 30.05 -15.14 24.36
N LEU A 47 29.91 -14.74 23.10
CA LEU A 47 30.88 -14.99 22.03
C LEU A 47 31.52 -13.67 21.62
N LEU A 48 32.84 -13.69 21.43
CA LEU A 48 33.58 -12.60 20.81
C LEU A 48 33.93 -13.03 19.39
N ILE A 49 33.54 -12.23 18.41
CA ILE A 49 33.65 -12.54 16.99
C ILE A 49 34.47 -11.45 16.33
N ASP A 50 35.65 -11.79 15.81
CA ASP A 50 36.45 -10.86 15.02
C ASP A 50 35.96 -10.88 13.57
N ASN A 51 35.18 -9.86 13.20
CA ASN A 51 34.65 -9.71 11.84
C ASN A 51 35.71 -9.07 10.95
N GLU A 52 36.13 -9.77 9.90
CA GLU A 52 37.11 -9.24 8.94
C GLU A 52 36.48 -8.41 7.82
N SER A 53 35.14 -8.43 7.69
CA SER A 53 34.42 -7.75 6.61
C SER A 53 34.14 -6.29 6.93
N ASP A 54 34.41 -5.39 5.98
CA ASP A 54 34.02 -3.97 6.07
C ASP A 54 32.52 -3.73 5.78
N ARG A 55 31.75 -4.79 5.46
CA ARG A 55 30.33 -4.68 5.14
C ARG A 55 29.53 -4.25 6.36
N THR A 56 28.79 -3.15 6.21
CA THR A 56 27.80 -2.68 7.20
C THR A 56 26.38 -2.99 6.74
N MET A 57 25.51 -3.30 7.69
CA MET A 57 24.08 -3.59 7.49
C MET A 57 23.29 -2.92 8.61
N SER A 58 22.00 -2.66 8.38
CA SER A 58 21.12 -2.13 9.42
C SER A 58 20.32 -3.28 10.06
N PRO A 59 20.15 -3.31 11.39
CA PRO A 59 19.27 -4.27 12.02
C PRO A 59 17.80 -4.03 11.63
N ILE A 60 17.01 -5.10 11.57
CA ILE A 60 15.56 -5.03 11.55
C ILE A 60 15.05 -4.86 12.99
N GLU A 61 14.17 -3.88 13.19
CA GLU A 61 13.46 -3.67 14.44
C GLU A 61 12.17 -4.47 14.44
N TYR A 62 12.04 -5.42 15.37
CA TYR A 62 10.81 -6.20 15.54
C TYR A 62 9.99 -5.66 16.72
N SER A 63 8.67 -5.59 16.54
CA SER A 63 7.73 -5.26 17.61
C SER A 63 7.20 -6.53 18.28
N LYS A 64 6.46 -6.38 19.39
CA LYS A 64 5.80 -7.52 20.05
C LYS A 64 4.80 -8.25 19.13
N THR A 65 4.18 -7.51 18.22
CA THR A 65 3.24 -8.04 17.21
C THR A 65 3.87 -9.17 16.40
N TYR A 66 5.19 -9.13 16.17
CA TYR A 66 5.90 -10.19 15.44
C TYR A 66 5.72 -11.56 16.09
N GLU A 67 5.91 -11.64 17.41
CA GLU A 67 5.75 -12.88 18.18
C GLU A 67 4.27 -13.20 18.42
N GLU A 68 3.47 -12.22 18.82
CA GLU A 68 2.05 -12.40 19.15
C GLU A 68 1.24 -12.92 17.95
N ARG A 69 1.60 -12.49 16.73
CA ARG A 69 0.91 -12.86 15.49
C ARG A 69 1.60 -13.99 14.73
N GLY A 70 2.59 -14.64 15.33
CA GLY A 70 3.29 -15.80 14.77
C GLY A 70 3.96 -15.51 13.42
N VAL A 71 4.46 -14.30 13.21
CA VAL A 71 5.09 -13.92 11.95
C VAL A 71 6.53 -14.40 11.93
N THR A 72 6.96 -14.98 10.81
CA THR A 72 8.38 -15.26 10.53
C THR A 72 8.80 -14.53 9.26
N LEU A 73 9.71 -13.56 9.38
CA LEU A 73 10.28 -12.85 8.23
C LEU A 73 11.50 -13.61 7.71
N GLU A 74 11.41 -14.18 6.51
CA GLU A 74 12.49 -14.91 5.83
C GLU A 74 13.39 -13.98 5.02
N TYR A 75 12.83 -12.93 4.42
CA TYR A 75 13.55 -11.87 3.72
C TYR A 75 12.80 -10.52 3.86
N PRO A 76 13.51 -9.40 4.11
CA PRO A 76 14.96 -9.31 4.30
C PRO A 76 15.42 -9.81 5.67
N GLN A 77 16.70 -10.18 5.77
CA GLN A 77 17.33 -10.56 7.04
C GLN A 77 17.95 -9.35 7.78
N TYR A 78 18.21 -8.27 7.05
CA TYR A 78 18.78 -7.01 7.52
C TYR A 78 18.34 -5.87 6.60
N GLY A 79 18.32 -4.64 7.11
CA GLY A 79 18.16 -3.42 6.32
C GLY A 79 19.48 -2.89 5.77
N GLY A 80 19.39 -1.74 5.09
CA GLY A 80 20.52 -1.06 4.45
C GLY A 80 20.89 -1.65 3.08
N GLU A 81 20.04 -2.51 2.52
CA GLU A 81 20.19 -3.00 1.15
C GLU A 81 19.91 -1.91 0.12
N LYS A 82 20.51 -2.04 -1.06
CA LYS A 82 20.25 -1.17 -2.20
C LYS A 82 19.28 -1.84 -3.16
N SER A 83 18.34 -1.07 -3.69
CA SER A 83 17.37 -1.52 -4.70
C SER A 83 17.26 -0.50 -5.83
N ASP A 84 16.93 -0.96 -7.04
CA ASP A 84 16.71 -0.14 -8.22
C ASP A 84 15.27 0.41 -8.34
N GLY A 85 14.50 0.39 -7.25
CA GLY A 85 13.14 0.91 -7.17
C GLY A 85 12.08 -0.15 -6.86
N THR A 86 12.46 -1.42 -6.78
CA THR A 86 11.60 -2.54 -6.36
C THR A 86 12.27 -3.35 -5.26
N PHE A 87 11.54 -3.72 -4.22
CA PHE A 87 12.08 -4.53 -3.13
C PHE A 87 11.13 -5.68 -2.80
N SER A 88 11.70 -6.82 -2.40
CA SER A 88 10.92 -8.03 -2.11
C SER A 88 10.85 -8.28 -0.61
N VAL A 89 9.77 -8.91 -0.17
CA VAL A 89 9.62 -9.42 1.19
C VAL A 89 9.08 -10.84 1.13
N LYS A 90 9.57 -11.67 2.03
CA LYS A 90 9.18 -13.06 2.13
C LYS A 90 9.04 -13.47 3.58
N GLY A 91 8.00 -14.23 3.89
CA GLY A 91 7.82 -14.78 5.22
C GLY A 91 6.61 -15.69 5.32
N LYS A 92 6.30 -16.04 6.57
CA LYS A 92 5.25 -16.98 6.93
C LYS A 92 4.46 -16.49 8.14
N ILE A 93 3.25 -17.00 8.25
CA ILE A 93 2.37 -16.87 9.42
C ILE A 93 2.22 -18.25 10.05
N ASP A 94 2.38 -18.38 11.36
CA ASP A 94 2.05 -19.63 12.06
C ASP A 94 0.51 -19.78 12.11
N PRO A 95 -0.09 -20.80 11.47
CA PRO A 95 -1.54 -21.03 11.53
C PRO A 95 -2.06 -21.31 12.94
N LYS A 96 -1.19 -21.64 13.91
CA LYS A 96 -1.55 -21.91 15.30
C LYS A 96 -1.45 -20.67 16.19
N ALA A 97 -0.87 -19.59 15.70
CA ALA A 97 -0.78 -18.33 16.45
C ALA A 97 -2.14 -17.64 16.52
N GLU A 98 -2.26 -16.69 17.45
CA GLU A 98 -3.46 -15.88 17.56
C GLU A 98 -3.69 -15.10 16.26
N PHE A 99 -4.88 -15.25 15.69
CA PHE A 99 -5.26 -14.69 14.39
C PHE A 99 -4.42 -15.19 13.18
N GLY A 100 -3.71 -16.31 13.32
CA GLY A 100 -2.88 -16.85 12.24
C GLY A 100 -3.70 -17.19 10.99
N THR A 101 -4.90 -17.77 11.16
CA THR A 101 -5.84 -18.12 10.08
C THR A 101 -6.56 -16.92 9.45
N GLU A 102 -6.67 -15.83 10.19
CA GLU A 102 -7.37 -14.60 9.81
C GLU A 102 -6.41 -13.59 9.15
N THR A 103 -5.10 -13.82 9.25
CA THR A 103 -4.08 -12.97 8.64
C THR A 103 -3.94 -13.31 7.15
N THR A 104 -4.74 -12.63 6.33
CA THR A 104 -4.84 -12.88 4.88
C THR A 104 -3.92 -12.01 4.03
N HIS A 105 -3.25 -11.02 4.61
CA HIS A 105 -2.37 -10.09 3.90
C HIS A 105 -1.41 -9.39 4.86
N ILE A 106 -0.36 -8.79 4.28
CA ILE A 106 0.62 -7.94 4.93
C ILE A 106 0.53 -6.54 4.32
N TYR A 107 0.46 -5.51 5.17
CA TYR A 107 0.62 -4.12 4.77
C TYR A 107 2.09 -3.73 4.76
N ILE A 108 2.48 -2.94 3.76
CA ILE A 108 3.81 -2.37 3.64
C ILE A 108 3.68 -0.86 3.57
N THR A 109 4.15 -0.18 4.61
CA THR A 109 4.29 1.27 4.58
C THR A 109 5.71 1.61 4.16
N THR A 110 5.85 2.36 3.06
CA THR A 110 7.14 2.93 2.65
C THR A 110 7.13 4.44 2.86
N LYS A 111 8.16 4.97 3.51
CA LYS A 111 8.27 6.39 3.82
C LYS A 111 9.61 6.96 3.37
N LYS A 112 9.57 8.10 2.69
CA LYS A 112 10.75 8.87 2.27
C LYS A 112 10.55 10.35 2.58
N GLY A 113 11.12 10.82 3.69
CA GLY A 113 10.85 12.17 4.17
C GLY A 113 9.38 12.30 4.59
N GLU A 114 8.65 13.22 3.95
CA GLU A 114 7.22 13.44 4.17
C GLU A 114 6.33 12.60 3.23
N ASP A 115 6.90 11.95 2.21
CA ASP A 115 6.17 11.10 1.28
C ASP A 115 5.96 9.70 1.90
N GLU A 116 4.75 9.16 1.78
CA GLU A 116 4.36 7.84 2.28
C GLU A 116 3.48 7.11 1.25
N ALA A 117 3.66 5.80 1.13
CA ALA A 117 2.80 4.91 0.33
C ALA A 117 2.46 3.64 1.12
N LEU A 118 1.28 3.10 0.86
CA LEU A 118 0.80 1.85 1.43
C LEU A 118 0.58 0.81 0.33
N ASP A 119 1.34 -0.28 0.38
CA ASP A 119 1.16 -1.44 -0.47
C ASP A 119 0.64 -2.64 0.35
N VAL A 120 0.11 -3.65 -0.34
CA VAL A 120 -0.46 -4.86 0.28
C VAL A 120 0.02 -6.09 -0.47
N ILE A 121 0.47 -7.09 0.27
CA ILE A 121 0.85 -8.40 -0.26
C ILE A 121 -0.09 -9.46 0.32
N PRO A 122 -0.70 -10.33 -0.51
CA PRO A 122 -1.54 -11.41 -0.02
C PRO A 122 -0.74 -12.46 0.76
N VAL A 123 -1.38 -13.08 1.73
CA VAL A 123 -0.88 -14.28 2.40
C VAL A 123 -1.64 -15.48 1.82
N GLU A 124 -0.92 -16.36 1.14
CA GLU A 124 -1.44 -17.58 0.52
C GLU A 124 -0.78 -18.79 1.18
N ASP A 125 -1.58 -19.79 1.59
CA ASP A 125 -1.10 -20.96 2.31
C ASP A 125 -0.17 -20.62 3.49
N PHE A 126 -0.53 -19.56 4.23
CA PHE A 126 0.22 -19.01 5.36
C PHE A 126 1.63 -18.50 5.02
N ALA A 127 1.89 -18.16 3.75
CA ALA A 127 3.13 -17.56 3.28
C ALA A 127 2.86 -16.27 2.50
N PHE A 128 3.79 -15.33 2.57
CA PHE A 128 3.84 -14.17 1.70
C PHE A 128 5.21 -14.11 1.02
N ASP A 129 5.24 -13.86 -0.29
CA ASP A 129 6.45 -13.81 -1.11
C ASP A 129 6.16 -12.93 -2.34
N ASP A 130 6.36 -11.63 -2.19
CA ASP A 130 6.09 -10.67 -3.27
C ASP A 130 6.95 -9.41 -3.12
N SER A 131 6.74 -8.44 -3.99
CA SER A 131 7.50 -7.22 -4.10
C SER A 131 6.64 -5.97 -4.03
N PHE A 132 7.27 -4.85 -3.69
CA PHE A 132 6.66 -3.53 -3.64
C PHE A 132 7.59 -2.46 -4.19
N PHE A 133 7.03 -1.31 -4.52
CA PHE A 133 7.74 -0.25 -5.20
C PHE A 133 8.26 0.84 -4.24
N LEU A 134 9.54 1.19 -4.37
CA LEU A 134 10.16 2.36 -3.75
C LEU A 134 9.95 3.58 -4.65
N ARG A 135 8.71 4.04 -4.70
CA ARG A 135 8.18 4.88 -5.80
C ARG A 135 8.61 6.34 -5.82
N PHE A 136 9.13 6.87 -4.71
CA PHE A 136 9.49 8.29 -4.53
C PHE A 136 10.93 8.62 -5.00
N GLY A 137 11.50 7.79 -5.88
CA GLY A 137 12.83 7.98 -6.46
C GLY A 137 14.01 7.70 -5.52
N PRO A 138 15.23 8.18 -5.85
CA PRO A 138 16.43 7.79 -5.13
C PRO A 138 16.48 8.33 -3.71
N GLY A 139 17.05 7.55 -2.78
CA GLY A 139 17.28 7.94 -1.39
C GLY A 139 16.95 6.84 -0.39
N MET A 140 17.04 7.18 0.90
CA MET A 140 16.72 6.26 1.99
C MET A 140 15.21 6.20 2.22
N TYR A 141 14.70 4.98 2.36
CA TYR A 141 13.33 4.67 2.72
C TYR A 141 13.31 3.99 4.08
N GLU A 142 12.33 4.38 4.88
CA GLU A 142 11.89 3.57 6.01
C GLU A 142 10.76 2.66 5.53
N VAL A 143 10.86 1.37 5.83
CA VAL A 143 9.84 0.37 5.50
C VAL A 143 9.32 -0.25 6.78
N THR A 144 8.00 -0.28 6.92
CA THR A 144 7.31 -0.96 8.02
C THR A 144 6.38 -2.03 7.46
N LEU A 145 6.56 -3.28 7.90
CA LEU A 145 5.66 -4.38 7.61
C LEU A 145 4.65 -4.52 8.75
N SER A 146 3.38 -4.65 8.41
CA SER A 146 2.28 -4.70 9.37
C SER A 146 1.27 -5.79 9.04
N VAL A 147 0.62 -6.33 10.07
CA VAL A 147 -0.52 -7.25 9.92
C VAL A 147 -1.83 -6.50 10.19
N PRO A 148 -2.96 -6.90 9.59
CA PRO A 148 -4.26 -6.28 9.85
C PRO A 148 -4.67 -6.39 11.32
N GLU A 149 -5.37 -5.36 11.79
CA GLU A 149 -6.25 -5.50 12.96
C GLU A 149 -7.44 -6.39 12.56
N ILE A 150 -7.66 -7.47 13.32
CA ILE A 150 -8.80 -8.35 13.12
C ILE A 150 -9.93 -7.87 14.04
N LYS A 151 -11.06 -7.48 13.45
CA LYS A 151 -12.23 -6.95 14.16
C LYS A 151 -13.47 -7.79 13.87
N GLU A 152 -14.46 -7.67 14.76
CA GLU A 152 -15.80 -8.22 14.55
C GLU A 152 -16.68 -7.33 13.65
N GLU A 153 -16.39 -6.02 13.58
CA GLU A 153 -17.19 -5.03 12.83
C GLU A 153 -16.37 -4.34 11.73
N ASN A 154 -17.05 -3.99 10.63
CA ASN A 154 -16.49 -3.25 9.50
C ASN A 154 -16.05 -1.83 9.89
N SER A 155 -15.16 -1.26 9.10
CA SER A 155 -14.71 0.12 9.28
C SER A 155 -14.24 0.70 7.95
N ASP A 156 -14.51 1.98 7.76
CA ASP A 156 -14.01 2.79 6.66
C ASP A 156 -12.50 3.16 6.78
N TYR A 157 -11.80 2.63 7.79
CA TYR A 157 -10.35 2.77 7.99
C TYR A 157 -9.68 1.42 8.17
N PHE A 158 -8.65 1.17 7.35
CA PHE A 158 -7.74 0.06 7.54
C PHE A 158 -6.81 0.35 8.71
N ARG A 159 -6.87 -0.49 9.74
CA ARG A 159 -5.97 -0.45 10.89
C ARG A 159 -5.08 -1.68 10.86
N PHE A 160 -3.82 -1.48 11.21
CA PHE A 160 -2.81 -2.50 11.15
C PHE A 160 -1.71 -2.23 12.17
N TYR A 161 -0.97 -3.28 12.53
CA TYR A 161 0.06 -3.25 13.56
C TYR A 161 1.41 -3.63 12.96
N GLY A 162 2.36 -2.70 13.02
CA GLY A 162 3.73 -2.95 12.57
C GLY A 162 4.39 -4.07 13.37
N PHE A 163 5.01 -5.02 12.67
CA PHE A 163 5.78 -6.12 13.27
C PHE A 163 7.27 -6.05 12.94
N ALA A 164 7.66 -5.47 11.81
CA ALA A 164 9.05 -5.30 11.41
C ALA A 164 9.27 -3.91 10.78
N LYS A 165 10.39 -3.29 11.09
CA LYS A 165 10.81 -2.00 10.54
C LYS A 165 12.29 -2.03 10.16
N PHE A 166 12.61 -1.52 8.98
CA PHE A 166 13.98 -1.49 8.45
C PHE A 166 14.15 -0.38 7.40
N GLU A 167 15.40 -0.13 7.00
CA GLU A 167 15.74 0.88 5.99
C GLU A 167 16.20 0.24 4.69
N ILE A 168 15.96 0.91 3.57
CA ILE A 168 16.42 0.52 2.22
C ILE A 168 16.92 1.77 1.49
N GLU A 169 18.00 1.65 0.73
CA GLU A 169 18.44 2.71 -0.19
C GLU A 169 17.92 2.42 -1.60
N SER A 170 17.06 3.29 -2.13
CA SER A 170 16.64 3.20 -3.53
C SER A 170 17.59 4.00 -4.43
N THR A 171 17.94 3.44 -5.58
CA THR A 171 18.56 4.14 -6.71
C THR A 171 17.59 4.34 -7.88
N GLY A 172 16.34 3.87 -7.75
CA GLY A 172 15.32 3.96 -8.79
C GLY A 172 14.83 5.38 -9.03
N GLU A 173 14.33 5.67 -10.22
CA GLU A 173 13.74 6.98 -10.57
C GLU A 173 12.40 7.21 -9.85
N ASP A 174 12.01 8.47 -9.65
CA ASP A 174 10.69 8.81 -9.12
C ASP A 174 9.62 8.50 -10.16
N LYS A 175 8.74 7.55 -9.83
CA LYS A 175 7.65 7.07 -10.70
C LYS A 175 6.33 6.99 -9.93
N ARG A 176 6.19 7.78 -8.86
CA ARG A 176 5.03 7.74 -7.93
C ARG A 176 3.66 7.82 -8.61
N ASP A 177 3.59 8.55 -9.72
CA ASP A 177 2.35 8.80 -10.46
C ASP A 177 2.16 7.86 -11.67
N LEU A 178 3.10 6.94 -11.92
CA LEU A 178 3.08 6.01 -13.06
C LEU A 178 2.98 4.54 -12.61
N LEU A 179 3.58 4.20 -11.47
CA LEU A 179 3.61 2.82 -10.99
C LEU A 179 2.22 2.33 -10.55
N PRO A 180 1.97 1.01 -10.62
CA PRO A 180 0.86 0.41 -9.90
C PRO A 180 0.92 0.75 -8.42
N SER A 181 -0.22 0.75 -7.77
CA SER A 181 -0.33 0.97 -6.33
C SER A 181 -1.49 0.18 -5.74
N ARG A 182 -1.65 0.22 -4.41
CA ARG A 182 -2.82 -0.37 -3.77
C ARG A 182 -4.12 0.08 -4.45
N GLY A 183 -4.91 -0.90 -4.89
CA GLY A 183 -6.14 -0.69 -5.65
C GLY A 183 -5.98 -0.25 -7.11
N VAL A 184 -4.78 0.17 -7.55
CA VAL A 184 -4.51 0.72 -8.88
C VAL A 184 -3.57 -0.21 -9.66
N GLN A 185 -4.11 -1.32 -10.13
CA GLN A 185 -3.35 -2.38 -10.82
C GLN A 185 -3.13 -2.04 -12.31
N SER A 186 -2.38 -0.96 -12.59
CA SER A 186 -2.17 -0.44 -13.95
C SER A 186 -1.35 -1.35 -14.87
N ASP A 187 -0.63 -2.31 -14.31
CA ASP A 187 0.15 -3.34 -14.99
C ASP A 187 -0.67 -4.62 -15.29
N ALA A 188 -1.88 -4.73 -14.75
CA ALA A 188 -2.73 -5.88 -15.01
C ALA A 188 -3.21 -5.90 -16.47
N GLN A 189 -3.09 -7.07 -17.11
CA GLN A 189 -3.40 -7.24 -18.53
C GLN A 189 -4.82 -6.74 -18.93
N PRO A 190 -5.90 -7.01 -18.19
CA PRO A 190 -7.23 -6.48 -18.52
C PRO A 190 -7.30 -4.95 -18.51
N ILE A 191 -6.57 -4.30 -17.59
CA ILE A 191 -6.50 -2.84 -17.52
C ILE A 191 -5.70 -2.29 -18.71
N ALA A 192 -4.55 -2.89 -19.01
CA ALA A 192 -3.71 -2.49 -20.14
C ALA A 192 -4.43 -2.61 -21.49
N ASP A 193 -5.19 -3.69 -21.69
CA ASP A 193 -5.96 -3.91 -22.92
C ASP A 193 -7.06 -2.88 -23.11
N LEU A 194 -7.84 -2.61 -22.05
CA LEU A 194 -8.89 -1.61 -22.09
C LEU A 194 -8.30 -0.19 -22.25
N ALA A 195 -7.21 0.14 -21.56
CA ALA A 195 -6.54 1.43 -21.71
C ALA A 195 -6.10 1.68 -23.16
N ARG A 196 -5.53 0.65 -23.81
CA ARG A 196 -5.15 0.70 -25.22
C ARG A 196 -6.33 0.88 -26.16
N GLU A 197 -7.45 0.19 -25.90
CA GLU A 197 -8.70 0.36 -26.66
C GLU A 197 -9.25 1.79 -26.54
N LEU A 198 -9.39 2.30 -25.30
CA LEU A 198 -9.96 3.62 -25.04
C LEU A 198 -9.13 4.76 -25.65
N THR A 199 -7.81 4.58 -25.67
CA THR A 199 -6.87 5.60 -26.16
C THR A 199 -6.51 5.45 -27.63
N GLU A 200 -7.04 4.43 -28.32
CA GLU A 200 -6.77 4.20 -29.74
C GLU A 200 -7.22 5.40 -30.59
N GLY A 201 -6.31 5.85 -31.47
CA GLY A 201 -6.54 7.01 -32.34
C GLY A 201 -6.61 8.37 -31.64
N LYS A 202 -6.35 8.46 -30.32
CA LYS A 202 -6.28 9.74 -29.59
C LYS A 202 -4.88 10.33 -29.69
N SER A 203 -4.81 11.59 -30.11
CA SER A 203 -3.55 12.25 -30.45
C SER A 203 -2.95 13.02 -29.27
N SER A 204 -3.79 13.47 -28.33
CA SER A 204 -3.37 14.26 -27.17
C SER A 204 -3.68 13.58 -25.84
N ASP A 205 -2.88 13.90 -24.82
CA ASP A 205 -3.09 13.46 -23.45
C ASP A 205 -4.47 13.85 -22.92
N ARG A 206 -4.98 15.04 -23.31
CA ARG A 206 -6.33 15.47 -22.92
C ARG A 206 -7.41 14.59 -23.52
N GLU A 207 -7.27 14.17 -24.78
CA GLU A 207 -8.21 13.26 -25.43
C GLU A 207 -8.20 11.87 -24.79
N LYS A 208 -7.01 11.36 -24.41
CA LYS A 208 -6.87 10.10 -23.68
C LYS A 208 -7.52 10.18 -22.30
N ALA A 209 -7.22 11.23 -21.54
CA ALA A 209 -7.83 11.47 -20.24
C ALA A 209 -9.36 11.58 -20.32
N LYS A 210 -9.88 12.27 -21.34
CA LYS A 210 -11.32 12.39 -21.57
C LYS A 210 -11.95 11.04 -21.91
N ALA A 211 -11.30 10.20 -22.71
CA ALA A 211 -11.79 8.87 -23.05
C ALA A 211 -11.90 7.98 -21.80
N VAL A 212 -10.90 8.01 -20.93
CA VAL A 212 -10.92 7.29 -19.64
C VAL A 212 -12.02 7.82 -18.73
N TYR A 213 -12.12 9.13 -18.54
CA TYR A 213 -13.20 9.76 -17.76
C TYR A 213 -14.58 9.32 -18.26
N ASP A 214 -14.81 9.41 -19.57
CA ASP A 214 -16.09 9.05 -20.17
C ASP A 214 -16.44 7.59 -19.95
N TYR A 215 -15.47 6.69 -20.13
CA TYR A 215 -15.70 5.27 -19.91
C TYR A 215 -16.08 4.99 -18.46
N VAL A 216 -15.30 5.47 -17.50
CA VAL A 216 -15.55 5.20 -16.07
C VAL A 216 -16.87 5.81 -15.62
N ALA A 217 -17.12 7.09 -15.94
CA ALA A 217 -18.33 7.79 -15.52
C ALA A 217 -19.61 7.23 -16.18
N LYS A 218 -19.53 6.65 -17.39
CA LYS A 218 -20.70 6.06 -18.07
C LYS A 218 -20.95 4.60 -17.70
N THR A 219 -19.92 3.88 -17.26
CA THR A 219 -20.00 2.42 -17.11
C THR A 219 -20.16 1.99 -15.66
N ILE A 220 -19.59 2.73 -14.72
CA ILE A 220 -19.64 2.35 -13.30
C ILE A 220 -20.90 2.93 -12.66
N SER A 221 -21.60 2.11 -11.87
CA SER A 221 -22.74 2.51 -11.05
C SER A 221 -22.34 2.70 -9.59
N TYR A 222 -22.85 3.75 -8.95
CA TYR A 222 -22.50 4.04 -7.57
C TYR A 222 -23.12 3.01 -6.62
N ASP A 223 -22.28 2.40 -5.80
CA ASP A 223 -22.68 1.37 -4.83
C ASP A 223 -23.09 2.04 -3.50
N VAL A 224 -24.39 2.31 -3.37
CA VAL A 224 -24.96 2.93 -2.17
C VAL A 224 -24.89 1.98 -0.97
N GLU A 225 -25.09 0.69 -1.20
CA GLU A 225 -25.06 -0.32 -0.12
C GLU A 225 -23.65 -0.41 0.47
N LYS A 226 -22.62 -0.53 -0.37
CA LYS A 226 -21.21 -0.53 0.07
C LYS A 226 -20.88 0.70 0.93
N LEU A 227 -21.37 1.88 0.55
CA LEU A 227 -21.17 3.11 1.31
C LEU A 227 -21.91 3.08 2.66
N GLU A 228 -23.15 2.57 2.70
CA GLU A 228 -23.98 2.56 3.90
C GLU A 228 -23.55 1.51 4.93
N THR A 229 -22.94 0.41 4.47
CA THR A 229 -22.52 -0.71 5.33
C THR A 229 -21.02 -0.71 5.65
N ASP A 230 -20.29 0.32 5.24
CA ASP A 230 -18.83 0.42 5.34
C ASP A 230 -18.11 -0.84 4.84
N ASP A 231 -18.57 -1.44 3.74
CA ASP A 231 -18.02 -2.68 3.18
C ASP A 231 -16.74 -2.42 2.36
N PHE A 232 -15.71 -1.93 3.04
CA PHE A 232 -14.40 -1.62 2.47
C PHE A 232 -13.41 -2.75 2.72
N ASN A 233 -12.87 -3.31 1.64
CA ASN A 233 -11.98 -4.46 1.73
C ASN A 233 -10.55 -4.09 1.29
N TRP A 234 -9.56 -4.79 1.84
CA TRP A 234 -8.15 -4.52 1.56
C TRP A 234 -7.80 -4.69 0.07
N ASP A 235 -8.54 -5.56 -0.61
CA ASP A 235 -8.42 -5.95 -2.01
C ASP A 235 -9.44 -5.25 -2.93
N ASP A 236 -10.12 -4.18 -2.45
CA ASP A 236 -10.84 -3.26 -3.33
C ASP A 236 -9.89 -2.68 -4.39
N SER A 237 -10.27 -2.79 -5.66
CA SER A 237 -9.31 -2.56 -6.74
C SER A 237 -9.94 -2.22 -8.08
N ALA A 238 -9.12 -1.62 -8.96
CA ALA A 238 -9.45 -1.33 -10.34
C ALA A 238 -9.94 -2.57 -11.11
N LEU A 239 -9.35 -3.75 -10.86
CA LEU A 239 -9.81 -5.00 -11.47
C LEU A 239 -11.20 -5.40 -10.98
N LYS A 240 -11.47 -5.31 -9.67
CA LYS A 240 -12.81 -5.57 -9.12
C LYS A 240 -13.84 -4.60 -9.69
N THR A 241 -13.54 -3.31 -9.72
CA THR A 241 -14.42 -2.28 -10.31
C THR A 241 -14.65 -2.53 -11.81
N LEU A 242 -13.61 -2.96 -12.52
CA LEU A 242 -13.72 -3.30 -13.94
C LEU A 242 -14.64 -4.49 -14.18
N ASP A 243 -14.65 -5.48 -13.29
CA ASP A 243 -15.49 -6.66 -13.37
C ASP A 243 -16.93 -6.38 -12.92
N SER A 244 -17.11 -5.87 -11.71
CA SER A 244 -18.42 -5.63 -11.09
C SER A 244 -19.21 -4.50 -11.75
N LYS A 245 -18.53 -3.52 -12.34
CA LYS A 245 -19.09 -2.25 -12.81
C LYS A 245 -19.80 -1.45 -11.71
N THR A 246 -19.47 -1.69 -10.45
CA THR A 246 -20.01 -0.97 -9.29
C THR A 246 -18.89 -0.54 -8.36
N GLY A 247 -19.15 0.49 -7.56
CA GLY A 247 -18.26 0.92 -6.49
C GLY A 247 -18.56 2.31 -5.98
N VAL A 248 -17.73 2.82 -5.07
CA VAL A 248 -17.82 4.18 -4.52
C VAL A 248 -16.70 5.08 -5.06
N CYS A 249 -16.61 6.33 -4.61
CA CYS A 249 -15.63 7.30 -5.14
C CYS A 249 -14.18 6.80 -5.22
N GLN A 250 -13.76 5.98 -4.25
CA GLN A 250 -12.47 5.29 -4.25
C GLN A 250 -12.33 4.35 -5.46
N ASP A 251 -13.31 3.49 -5.70
CA ASP A 251 -13.31 2.47 -6.76
C ASP A 251 -13.33 3.10 -8.16
N TYR A 252 -14.11 4.18 -8.34
CA TYR A 252 -14.09 4.99 -9.56
C TYR A 252 -12.71 5.58 -9.81
N SER A 253 -12.08 6.14 -8.77
CA SER A 253 -10.75 6.75 -8.86
C SER A 253 -9.68 5.70 -9.15
N TYR A 254 -9.75 4.53 -8.50
CA TYR A 254 -8.84 3.41 -8.76
C TYR A 254 -8.87 2.96 -10.21
N LEU A 255 -10.05 2.70 -10.77
CA LEU A 255 -10.17 2.28 -12.16
C LEU A 255 -9.67 3.35 -13.14
N ALA A 256 -10.06 4.62 -12.92
CA ALA A 256 -9.62 5.71 -13.76
C ALA A 256 -8.10 5.91 -13.74
N ILE A 257 -7.47 5.90 -12.56
CA ILE A 257 -6.01 6.03 -12.43
C ILE A 257 -5.31 4.83 -13.06
N ALA A 258 -5.82 3.61 -12.87
CA ALA A 258 -5.21 2.42 -13.43
C ALA A 258 -5.17 2.47 -14.96
N LEU A 259 -6.27 2.88 -15.60
CA LEU A 259 -6.37 3.06 -17.05
C LEU A 259 -5.45 4.19 -17.56
N LEU A 260 -5.33 5.29 -16.81
CA LEU A 260 -4.44 6.40 -17.15
C LEU A 260 -2.97 6.01 -17.06
N ARG A 261 -2.57 5.37 -15.96
CA ARG A 261 -1.19 4.89 -15.76
C ARG A 261 -0.82 3.81 -16.77
N ALA A 262 -1.74 2.91 -17.11
CA ALA A 262 -1.58 1.95 -18.20
C ALA A 262 -1.42 2.61 -19.57
N SER A 263 -1.94 3.84 -19.74
CA SER A 263 -1.74 4.69 -20.92
C SER A 263 -0.47 5.55 -20.85
N ASN A 264 0.42 5.26 -19.89
CA ASN A 264 1.66 5.99 -19.60
C ASN A 264 1.42 7.48 -19.27
N MET A 265 0.34 7.77 -18.54
CA MET A 265 0.01 9.10 -18.05
C MET A 265 0.21 9.17 -16.54
N GLU A 266 0.94 10.18 -16.06
CA GLU A 266 1.09 10.44 -14.63
C GLU A 266 -0.29 10.78 -14.03
N ALA A 267 -0.79 9.94 -13.14
CA ALA A 267 -2.09 10.10 -12.51
C ALA A 267 -2.02 9.75 -11.02
N ARG A 268 -2.82 10.45 -10.21
CA ARG A 268 -2.79 10.34 -8.75
C ARG A 268 -4.16 10.39 -8.11
N PHE A 269 -4.26 9.68 -6.99
CA PHE A 269 -5.45 9.61 -6.16
C PHE A 269 -5.50 10.82 -5.24
N VAL A 270 -6.50 11.67 -5.43
CA VAL A 270 -6.69 12.85 -4.61
C VAL A 270 -7.69 12.52 -3.52
N GLU A 271 -7.28 12.72 -2.28
CA GLU A 271 -8.15 12.61 -1.12
C GLU A 271 -8.68 13.99 -0.72
N GLY A 272 -9.92 13.99 -0.24
CA GLY A 272 -10.55 15.20 0.24
C GLY A 272 -11.92 14.97 0.83
N THR A 273 -12.69 16.06 0.81
CA THR A 273 -14.10 16.05 1.17
C THR A 273 -14.92 16.71 0.08
N ALA A 274 -16.17 16.28 -0.07
CA ALA A 274 -17.10 16.91 -0.98
C ALA A 274 -18.46 17.24 -0.33
N PHE A 275 -19.08 18.32 -0.80
CA PHE A 275 -20.31 18.89 -0.25
C PHE A 275 -21.46 18.78 -1.26
N SER A 276 -22.38 17.85 -1.03
CA SER A 276 -23.64 17.71 -1.79
C SER A 276 -24.90 17.94 -0.93
N GLY A 277 -24.72 18.37 0.33
CA GLY A 277 -25.79 18.55 1.32
C GLY A 277 -25.32 19.35 2.54
N PHE A 278 -25.79 18.98 3.74
CA PHE A 278 -25.52 19.74 4.97
C PHE A 278 -24.12 19.54 5.56
N TRP A 279 -23.45 18.42 5.27
CA TRP A 279 -22.15 18.07 5.86
C TRP A 279 -21.17 17.56 4.78
N PRO A 280 -19.88 17.89 4.90
CA PRO A 280 -18.84 17.33 4.03
C PRO A 280 -18.73 15.83 4.26
N GLN A 281 -18.59 15.07 3.18
CA GLN A 281 -18.32 13.64 3.20
C GLN A 281 -16.93 13.36 2.63
N ARG A 282 -16.28 12.29 3.10
CA ARG A 282 -15.02 11.81 2.50
C ARG A 282 -15.26 11.56 1.02
N HIS A 283 -14.33 12.02 0.19
CA HIS A 283 -14.43 11.88 -1.25
C HIS A 283 -13.06 11.72 -1.87
N ALA A 284 -13.03 11.01 -2.99
CA ALA A 284 -11.83 10.79 -3.77
C ALA A 284 -12.09 11.11 -5.25
N TRP A 285 -11.09 11.68 -5.89
CA TRP A 285 -11.11 11.96 -7.32
C TRP A 285 -9.71 11.85 -7.92
N VAL A 286 -9.58 12.16 -9.21
CA VAL A 286 -8.36 11.92 -9.96
C VAL A 286 -7.73 13.24 -10.41
N GLU A 287 -6.41 13.32 -10.32
CA GLU A 287 -5.61 14.28 -11.06
C GLU A 287 -4.71 13.54 -12.05
N VAL A 288 -4.65 14.03 -13.28
CA VAL A 288 -3.84 13.48 -14.36
C VAL A 288 -3.02 14.58 -15.01
N LYS A 289 -1.75 14.31 -15.29
CA LYS A 289 -0.87 15.28 -15.92
C LYS A 289 -1.13 15.32 -17.42
N VAL A 290 -1.46 16.50 -17.92
CA VAL A 290 -1.73 16.78 -19.33
C VAL A 290 -0.90 17.99 -19.72
N ASN A 291 -0.02 17.85 -20.71
CA ASN A 291 0.89 18.91 -21.16
C ASN A 291 1.68 19.56 -20.02
N GLY A 292 2.14 18.75 -19.05
CA GLY A 292 2.93 19.20 -17.90
C GLY A 292 2.13 19.85 -16.76
N SER A 293 0.81 19.98 -16.88
CA SER A 293 -0.06 20.52 -15.82
C SER A 293 -1.03 19.46 -15.30
N TRP A 294 -1.39 19.53 -14.02
CA TRP A 294 -2.40 18.65 -13.44
C TRP A 294 -3.80 19.09 -13.89
N LEU A 295 -4.49 18.20 -14.60
CA LEU A 295 -5.91 18.28 -14.93
C LEU A 295 -6.68 17.49 -13.87
N THR A 296 -7.71 18.12 -13.29
CA THR A 296 -8.59 17.49 -12.30
C THR A 296 -9.77 16.82 -13.00
N MET A 297 -10.13 15.62 -12.58
CA MET A 297 -11.38 14.98 -13.01
C MET A 297 -12.01 14.15 -11.90
N ASP A 298 -13.33 14.22 -11.79
CA ASP A 298 -14.13 13.42 -10.86
C ASP A 298 -15.15 12.57 -11.64
N PRO A 299 -14.78 11.33 -12.00
CA PRO A 299 -15.68 10.43 -12.72
C PRO A 299 -16.89 9.99 -11.87
N THR A 300 -16.84 10.13 -10.54
CA THR A 300 -17.93 9.76 -9.63
C THR A 300 -19.09 10.74 -9.75
N TRP A 301 -18.83 12.05 -9.56
CA TRP A 301 -19.84 13.09 -9.74
C TRP A 301 -20.17 13.33 -11.22
N GLY A 302 -19.25 12.95 -12.11
CA GLY A 302 -19.48 12.85 -13.54
C GLY A 302 -20.52 11.79 -13.92
N ALA A 303 -20.68 10.72 -13.13
CA ALA A 303 -21.54 9.59 -13.46
C ALA A 303 -23.02 9.82 -13.15
N GLY A 304 -23.32 10.56 -12.07
CA GLY A 304 -24.69 10.76 -11.63
C GLY A 304 -24.79 11.28 -10.20
N TYR A 305 -25.89 10.96 -9.53
CA TYR A 305 -26.16 11.37 -8.15
C TYR A 305 -27.01 10.33 -7.42
N ILE A 306 -27.03 10.41 -6.08
CA ILE A 306 -27.90 9.59 -5.25
C ILE A 306 -29.23 10.32 -5.04
N LYS A 307 -30.34 9.59 -5.20
CA LYS A 307 -31.69 10.06 -4.88
C LYS A 307 -32.51 8.91 -4.34
N ASP A 308 -33.17 9.14 -3.21
CA ASP A 308 -34.00 8.13 -2.52
C ASP A 308 -33.22 6.81 -2.30
N ASP A 309 -32.01 6.94 -1.75
CA ASP A 309 -31.04 5.86 -1.45
C ASP A 309 -30.68 4.97 -2.65
N LYS A 310 -30.78 5.55 -3.86
CA LYS A 310 -30.47 4.87 -5.11
C LYS A 310 -29.61 5.73 -6.02
N PHE A 311 -28.67 5.09 -6.69
CA PHE A 311 -27.91 5.74 -7.75
C PHE A 311 -28.79 6.04 -8.96
N VAL A 312 -28.73 7.28 -9.43
CA VAL A 312 -29.35 7.75 -10.67
C VAL A 312 -28.25 8.18 -11.63
N ALA A 313 -28.03 7.38 -12.67
CA ALA A 313 -27.08 7.70 -13.73
C ALA A 313 -27.50 8.99 -14.46
N ALA A 314 -26.61 9.96 -14.48
CA ALA A 314 -26.81 11.27 -15.12
C ALA A 314 -25.45 11.80 -15.58
N PHE A 315 -24.87 11.10 -16.56
CA PHE A 315 -23.55 11.42 -17.10
C PHE A 315 -23.45 12.90 -17.50
N ASN A 316 -22.37 13.55 -17.07
CA ASN A 316 -22.06 14.92 -17.45
C ASN A 316 -20.56 15.16 -17.51
N GLU A 317 -20.15 16.18 -18.27
CA GLU A 317 -18.74 16.53 -18.46
C GLU A 317 -18.26 17.66 -17.54
N LYS A 318 -19.13 18.16 -16.66
CA LYS A 318 -18.81 19.28 -15.77
C LYS A 318 -17.63 18.97 -14.84
N TYR A 319 -17.43 17.68 -14.54
CA TYR A 319 -16.38 17.18 -13.66
C TYR A 319 -15.15 16.66 -14.41
N PHE A 320 -15.03 16.92 -15.71
CA PHE A 320 -13.79 16.73 -16.46
C PHE A 320 -13.13 18.09 -16.72
N ASP A 321 -11.98 18.34 -16.09
CA ASP A 321 -11.26 19.62 -16.18
C ASP A 321 -12.16 20.82 -15.74
N PRO A 322 -12.80 20.75 -14.55
CA PRO A 322 -13.70 21.79 -14.10
C PRO A 322 -12.96 23.11 -13.86
N ASN A 323 -13.68 24.23 -13.93
CA ASN A 323 -13.15 25.48 -13.43
C ASN A 323 -12.78 25.32 -11.94
N LYS A 324 -11.53 25.64 -11.59
CA LYS A 324 -10.98 25.43 -10.24
C LYS A 324 -11.79 26.12 -9.15
N GLU A 325 -12.12 27.41 -9.32
CA GLU A 325 -12.86 28.17 -8.31
C GLU A 325 -14.27 27.61 -8.10
N GLU A 326 -14.92 27.13 -9.16
CA GLU A 326 -16.22 26.46 -9.05
C GLU A 326 -16.11 25.07 -8.40
N PHE A 327 -15.06 24.32 -8.71
CA PHE A 327 -14.83 22.99 -8.14
C PHE A 327 -14.55 23.07 -6.63
N GLU A 328 -13.75 24.05 -6.20
CA GLU A 328 -13.39 24.27 -4.80
C GLU A 328 -14.58 24.71 -3.91
N LYS A 329 -15.70 25.12 -4.50
CA LYS A 329 -16.94 25.38 -3.74
C LYS A 329 -17.56 24.11 -3.17
N THR A 330 -17.34 22.97 -3.82
CA THR A 330 -17.91 21.69 -3.38
C THR A 330 -16.85 20.63 -3.09
N HIS A 331 -15.60 20.79 -3.52
CA HIS A 331 -14.51 19.83 -3.32
C HIS A 331 -13.36 20.48 -2.56
N ASN A 332 -13.01 19.93 -1.41
CA ASN A 332 -11.88 20.38 -0.62
C ASN A 332 -10.82 19.28 -0.58
N ARG A 333 -9.66 19.56 -1.19
CA ARG A 333 -8.50 18.67 -1.24
C ARG A 333 -7.77 18.64 0.10
N THR A 334 -7.55 17.45 0.64
CA THR A 334 -6.72 17.24 1.84
C THR A 334 -5.35 16.70 1.50
N GLY A 335 -5.20 15.91 0.43
CA GLY A 335 -3.92 15.29 0.12
C GLY A 335 -3.88 14.48 -1.17
N VAL A 336 -2.78 13.78 -1.36
CA VAL A 336 -2.60 12.72 -2.36
C VAL A 336 -2.18 11.48 -1.62
N SER A 337 -2.78 10.36 -1.98
CA SER A 337 -2.52 9.06 -1.37
C SER A 337 -1.94 8.10 -2.40
N TYR A 338 -1.09 7.18 -1.94
CA TYR A 338 -0.28 6.29 -2.76
C TYR A 338 -0.33 4.86 -2.28
#